data_AF-T1B8B3-F1
#
_entry.id   AF-T1B8B3-F1
#
_cell.length_a   1.000
_cell.length_b   1.000
_cell.length_c   1.000
_cell.angle_alpha   90.00
_cell.angle_beta   90.00
_cell.angle_gamma   90.00
#
_symmetry.space_group_name_H-M   'P 1'
#
loop_
_entity.id
_entity.type
_entity.pdbx_description
1 polymer ?
#
loop_
_entity_poly.entity_id
_entity_poly.type
_entity_poly.pdbx_seq_one_letter_code
_entity_poly.pdbx_strand_id
1 'polypeptide(L)'
;MKERHVLTELKDIVSGDHAALVVWDVQNMLVNRIFNKDSFIATLEKLIEGARKAGTPIFFTRITPLPEQFESSVRLALRRNFSQMPTDALDLYIKPR
;
A
#
# COMPACT_ATOMS: atom_id res chain seq x y z
N MET A 1 -28.65 -21.57 -12.54
CA MET A 1 -27.48 -20.65 -12.58
C MET A 1 -27.95 -19.30 -12.08
N LYS A 2 -27.25 -18.65 -11.14
CA LYS A 2 -27.54 -17.24 -10.81
C LYS A 2 -27.04 -16.38 -11.98
N GLU A 3 -27.87 -15.45 -12.44
CA GLU A 3 -27.47 -14.45 -13.43
C GLU A 3 -26.26 -13.65 -12.93
N ARG A 4 -25.30 -13.41 -13.82
CA ARG A 4 -24.12 -12.61 -13.51
C ARG A 4 -24.52 -11.13 -13.51
N HIS A 5 -24.66 -10.55 -12.32
CA HIS A 5 -24.87 -9.12 -12.17
C HIS A 5 -23.53 -8.39 -12.31
N VAL A 6 -23.42 -7.52 -13.33
CA VAL A 6 -22.23 -6.68 -13.56
C VAL A 6 -22.56 -5.27 -13.10
N LEU A 7 -21.77 -4.74 -12.17
CA LEU A 7 -21.91 -3.36 -11.69
C LEU A 7 -21.39 -2.38 -12.74
N THR A 8 -22.18 -1.36 -13.08
CA THR A 8 -21.83 -0.36 -14.11
C THR A 8 -21.63 1.03 -13.55
N GLU A 9 -22.31 1.37 -12.46
CA GLU A 9 -22.20 2.68 -11.83
C GLU A 9 -21.07 2.71 -10.80
N LEU A 10 -20.27 3.79 -10.80
CA LEU A 10 -19.13 3.91 -9.90
C LEU A 10 -19.52 3.75 -8.43
N LYS A 11 -20.63 4.38 -8.02
CA LYS A 11 -21.16 4.30 -6.64
C LYS A 11 -21.42 2.85 -6.21
N ASP A 12 -21.85 2.01 -7.14
CA ASP A 12 -22.14 0.62 -6.86
C ASP A 12 -20.84 -0.16 -6.86
N ILE A 13 -19.92 0.10 -7.79
CA ILE A 13 -18.59 -0.55 -7.85
C ILE A 13 -17.79 -0.32 -6.57
N VAL A 14 -17.82 0.89 -6.01
CA VAL A 14 -17.01 1.27 -4.83
C VAL A 14 -17.75 1.15 -3.49
N SER A 15 -18.96 0.56 -3.49
CA SER A 15 -19.71 0.36 -2.25
C SER A 15 -18.91 -0.48 -1.24
N GLY A 16 -18.90 -0.06 0.03
CA GLY A 16 -18.22 -0.77 1.10
C GLY A 16 -18.72 -2.20 1.35
N ASP A 17 -19.91 -2.55 0.85
CA ASP A 17 -20.49 -3.90 0.99
C ASP A 17 -19.69 -4.98 0.24
N HIS A 18 -18.96 -4.59 -0.82
CA HIS A 18 -18.20 -5.53 -1.65
C HIS A 18 -16.89 -4.93 -2.21
N ALA A 19 -16.49 -3.76 -1.73
CA ALA A 19 -15.20 -3.14 -2.04
C ALA A 19 -14.35 -2.97 -0.79
N ALA A 20 -13.04 -2.85 -1.00
CA ALA A 20 -12.08 -2.55 0.05
C ALA A 20 -11.04 -1.56 -0.49
N LEU A 21 -10.50 -0.73 0.40
CA LEU A 21 -9.36 0.14 0.09
C LEU A 21 -8.05 -0.59 0.41
N VAL A 22 -7.19 -0.76 -0.59
CA VAL A 22 -5.83 -1.28 -0.39
C VAL A 22 -4.84 -0.12 -0.45
N VAL A 23 -4.23 0.19 0.69
CA VAL A 23 -3.13 1.16 0.81
C VAL A 23 -1.83 0.41 0.54
N TRP A 24 -1.47 0.34 -0.73
CA TRP A 24 -0.40 -0.55 -1.21
C TRP A 24 0.99 0.08 -1.03
N ASP A 25 1.81 -0.53 -0.18
CA ASP A 25 3.25 -0.27 -0.02
C ASP A 25 3.60 1.22 0.14
N VAL A 26 2.78 1.93 0.90
CA VAL A 26 2.99 3.34 1.23
C VAL A 26 4.02 3.44 2.36
N GLN A 27 5.26 3.06 2.05
CA GLN A 27 6.42 3.05 2.94
C GLN A 27 7.35 4.23 2.65
N ASN A 28 8.10 4.68 3.67
CA ASN A 28 8.98 5.86 3.58
C ASN A 28 9.91 5.82 2.36
N MET A 29 10.57 4.69 2.10
CA MET A 29 11.48 4.55 0.95
C MET A 29 10.80 4.86 -0.39
N LEU A 30 9.55 4.43 -0.57
CA LEU A 30 8.83 4.54 -1.84
C LEU A 30 8.22 5.93 -1.98
N VAL A 31 7.53 6.39 -0.94
CA VAL A 31 6.89 7.71 -0.91
C VAL A 31 7.90 8.84 -1.05
N ASN A 32 9.11 8.69 -0.49
CA ASN A 32 10.16 9.70 -0.63
C ASN A 32 10.77 9.79 -2.04
N ARG A 33 10.39 8.89 -2.96
CA ARG A 33 10.94 8.83 -4.34
C ARG A 33 9.93 9.19 -5.43
N ILE A 34 8.67 9.50 -5.07
CA ILE A 34 7.67 9.94 -6.05
C ILE A 34 7.71 11.47 -6.21
N PHE A 35 7.45 11.96 -7.42
CA PHE A 35 7.57 13.37 -7.76
C PHE A 35 6.52 14.28 -7.09
N ASN A 36 5.38 13.72 -6.68
CA ASN A 36 4.23 14.46 -6.15
C ASN A 36 3.87 14.05 -4.70
N LYS A 37 4.89 13.68 -3.91
CA LYS A 37 4.74 13.16 -2.54
C LYS A 37 3.69 13.87 -1.69
N ASP A 38 3.79 15.19 -1.55
CA ASP A 38 2.94 15.94 -0.61
C ASP A 38 1.46 15.91 -1.04
N SER A 39 1.20 16.07 -2.34
CA SER A 39 -0.15 15.99 -2.90
C SER A 39 -0.72 14.58 -2.82
N PHE A 40 0.11 13.55 -3.08
CA PHE A 40 -0.27 12.15 -2.95
C PHE A 40 -0.68 11.82 -1.52
N ILE A 41 0.14 12.15 -0.52
CA ILE A 41 -0.15 11.88 0.89
C ILE A 41 -1.41 12.62 1.35
N ALA A 42 -1.52 13.92 1.07
CA ALA A 42 -2.69 14.70 1.47
C ALA A 42 -4.01 14.17 0.86
N THR A 43 -3.95 13.60 -0.34
CA THR A 43 -5.12 13.00 -1.02
C THR A 43 -5.42 11.61 -0.46
N LEU A 44 -4.40 10.80 -0.22
CA LEU A 44 -4.52 9.46 0.34
C LEU A 44 -5.11 9.50 1.76
N GLU A 45 -4.67 10.44 2.60
CA GLU A 45 -5.25 10.61 3.94
C GLU A 45 -6.74 10.92 3.88
N LYS A 46 -7.18 11.81 2.98
CA LYS A 46 -8.61 12.09 2.76
C LYS A 46 -9.38 10.86 2.30
N LEU A 47 -8.80 10.05 1.42
CA LEU A 47 -9.41 8.82 0.93
C LEU A 47 -9.55 7.77 2.05
N ILE A 48 -8.51 7.58 2.86
CA ILE A 48 -8.53 6.68 4.02
C ILE A 48 -9.61 7.11 5.01
N GLU A 49 -9.69 8.40 5.33
CA GLU A 49 -10.73 8.94 6.22
C GLU A 49 -12.14 8.78 5.63
N GLY A 50 -12.30 8.95 4.32
CA GLY A 50 -13.55 8.70 3.61
C GLY A 50 -13.98 7.23 3.69
N ALA A 51 -13.06 6.30 3.42
CA ALA A 51 -13.28 4.87 3.52
C ALA A 51 -13.66 4.45 4.94
N ARG A 52 -12.97 4.98 5.97
CA ARG A 52 -13.31 4.74 7.38
C ARG A 52 -14.73 5.17 7.71
N LYS A 53 -15.12 6.39 7.31
CA LYS A 53 -16.47 6.94 7.55
C LYS A 53 -17.55 6.12 6.86
N ALA A 54 -17.25 5.56 5.69
CA ALA A 54 -18.16 4.70 4.93
C ALA A 54 -18.19 3.25 5.43
N GLY A 55 -17.40 2.88 6.45
CA GLY A 55 -17.29 1.50 6.91
C GLY A 55 -16.59 0.56 5.92
N THR A 56 -15.90 1.10 4.91
CA THR A 56 -15.17 0.31 3.91
C THR A 56 -13.92 -0.32 4.56
N PRO A 57 -13.70 -1.64 4.42
CA PRO A 57 -12.48 -2.28 4.89
C PRO A 57 -11.22 -1.65 4.29
N ILE A 58 -10.19 -1.46 5.12
CA ILE A 58 -8.92 -0.87 4.70
C ILE A 58 -7.78 -1.84 5.02
N PHE A 59 -7.02 -2.21 4.00
CA PHE A 59 -5.85 -3.08 4.11
C PHE A 59 -4.58 -2.29 3.80
N PHE A 60 -3.63 -2.32 4.73
CA PHE A 60 -2.30 -1.77 4.51
C PHE A 60 -1.36 -2.92 4.21
N THR A 61 -0.58 -2.78 3.16
CA THR A 61 0.49 -3.74 2.84
C THR A 61 1.84 -3.08 3.04
N ARG A 62 2.86 -3.91 3.24
CA ARG A 62 4.24 -3.46 3.30
C ARG A 62 5.16 -4.46 2.62
N ILE A 63 6.18 -3.96 1.93
CA ILE A 63 7.34 -4.72 1.53
C ILE A 63 8.05 -5.20 2.80
N THR A 64 8.18 -6.52 2.93
CA THR A 64 8.97 -7.17 3.97
C THR A 64 10.09 -7.96 3.29
N PRO A 65 11.36 -7.53 3.41
CA PRO A 65 12.49 -8.26 2.85
C PRO A 65 12.56 -9.69 3.39
N LEU A 66 13.00 -10.61 2.55
CA LEU A 66 13.34 -11.95 3.00
C LEU A 66 14.60 -11.90 3.88
N PRO A 67 14.73 -12.82 4.86
CA PRO A 67 15.98 -13.00 5.58
C PRO A 67 17.17 -13.21 4.63
N GLU A 68 18.35 -12.73 5.01
CA GLU A 68 19.55 -12.74 4.16
C GLU A 68 19.93 -14.13 3.66
N GLN A 69 19.70 -15.17 4.47
CA GLN A 69 19.95 -16.57 4.09
C GLN A 69 19.14 -17.06 2.88
N PHE A 70 18.06 -16.36 2.52
CA PHE A 70 17.23 -16.64 1.36
C PHE A 70 17.50 -15.68 0.18
N GLU A 71 18.48 -14.78 0.31
CA GLU A 71 18.88 -13.88 -0.76
C GLU A 71 19.75 -14.57 -1.80
N SER A 72 19.67 -14.11 -3.06
CA SER A 72 20.53 -14.65 -4.11
C SER A 72 21.98 -14.20 -3.90
N SER A 73 22.94 -15.10 -4.16
CA SER A 73 24.37 -14.79 -4.04
C SER A 73 24.78 -13.59 -4.89
N VAL A 74 24.12 -13.37 -6.03
CA VAL A 74 24.34 -12.21 -6.90
C VAL A 74 23.92 -10.91 -6.20
N ARG A 75 22.75 -10.86 -5.53
CA ARG A 75 22.32 -9.65 -4.81
C ARG A 75 23.23 -9.34 -3.61
N LEU A 76 23.71 -10.37 -2.91
CA LEU A 76 24.66 -10.22 -1.81
C LEU A 76 26.00 -9.69 -2.30
N ALA A 77 26.55 -10.25 -3.38
CA ALA A 77 27.81 -9.80 -3.98
C ALA A 77 27.74 -8.35 -4.46
N LEU A 78 26.61 -7.95 -5.06
CA LEU A 78 26.37 -6.57 -5.49
C LEU A 78 26.02 -5.63 -4.34
N ARG A 79 25.87 -6.14 -3.10
CA ARG A 79 25.41 -5.39 -1.92
C ARG A 79 24.10 -4.62 -2.16
N ARG A 80 23.22 -5.15 -3.01
CA ARG A 80 21.90 -4.57 -3.34
C ARG A 80 20.80 -5.15 -2.46
N ASN A 81 21.10 -5.38 -1.18
CA ASN A 81 20.16 -5.88 -0.17
C ASN A 81 19.57 -4.72 0.64
N PHE A 82 18.50 -5.02 1.39
CA PHE A 82 17.78 -4.03 2.18
C PHE A 82 18.55 -3.59 3.44
N SER A 83 19.66 -4.25 3.79
CA SER A 83 20.43 -3.96 5.00
C SER A 83 21.21 -2.64 4.96
N GLN A 84 21.34 -2.01 3.79
CA GLN A 84 21.97 -0.70 3.65
C GLN A 84 20.99 0.48 3.66
N MET A 85 19.69 0.22 3.84
CA MET A 85 18.68 1.26 3.86
C MET A 85 18.60 1.94 5.24
N PRO A 86 18.10 3.19 5.31
CA PRO A 86 17.70 3.79 6.58
C PRO A 86 16.77 2.85 7.38
N THR A 87 16.87 2.87 8.70
CA THR A 87 16.13 1.96 9.58
C THR A 87 14.61 2.10 9.45
N ASP A 88 14.13 3.29 9.12
CA ASP A 88 12.72 3.62 8.91
C ASP A 88 12.27 3.49 7.46
N ALA A 89 13.16 3.09 6.54
CA ALA A 89 12.86 3.06 5.11
C ALA A 89 11.68 2.14 4.77
N LEU A 90 11.53 1.06 5.53
CA LEU A 90 10.47 0.07 5.37
C LEU A 90 9.28 0.32 6.30
N ASP A 91 9.31 1.36 7.11
CA ASP A 91 8.14 1.75 7.90
C ASP A 91 7.06 2.34 6.99
N LEU A 92 5.81 2.06 7.36
CA LEU A 92 4.66 2.68 6.72
C LEU A 92 4.69 4.19 6.97
N TYR A 93 4.60 4.97 5.90
CA TYR A 93 4.51 6.42 5.96
C TYR A 93 3.21 6.85 6.65
N ILE A 94 2.10 6.20 6.30
CA ILE A 94 0.81 6.35 6.98
C ILE A 94 0.58 5.10 7.81
N LYS A 95 0.49 5.26 9.13
CA LYS A 95 0.25 4.14 10.04
C LYS A 95 -1.23 3.74 10.03
N PRO A 96 -1.54 2.43 10.06
CA PRO A 96 -2.88 1.96 10.39
C PRO A 96 -3.28 2.53 11.76
N ARG A 97 -4.50 3.05 11.84
CA ARG A 97 -5.16 3.52 13.08
C ARG A 97 -6.52 2.86 13.17
#